data_AF-A0A0L6WVC5-F1
#
_entry.id   AF-A0A0L6WVC5-F1
#
_cell.length_a   1.000
_cell.length_b   1.000
_cell.length_c   1.000
_cell.angle_alpha   90.00
_cell.angle_beta   90.00
_cell.angle_gamma   90.00
#
_symmetry.space_group_name_H-M   'P 1'
#
loop_
_entity.id
_entity.type
_entity.pdbx_description
1 polymer ?
#
loop_
_entity_poly.entity_id
_entity_poly.type
_entity_poly.pdbx_seq_one_letter_code
_entity_poly.pdbx_strand_id
1 'polypeptide(L)'
;MTGQHGDSLPDHWVTQAKTFLEQLQTVSDENTQSLPNGPRSPIPHPSPHAPSIDSPIAINTSLAMEPLFPKLQPLDPDESPMRIIWIEPKAHAEPDFAQALNSLSYHCFVIPAKLALEVQGMFPNNIWITNGRGGQMSQNQIQKMALDANVEVLAEEWITVLFELLKRTSLFDVKLMTFDDFFDALTTPASSPHWPALHGADLILAWGDLSIDFMGPNNPYGWNAASFNVFFSALLRLAQVTAIWPDPAENITYGNKISYLSDAAAVARHHGYETPAIFVVDNPEELNTLAPGRIYKRGYSDCSAHVFFSGRPDLDKKSMGTVEAMRAAVKVGQESYAGVDGGLGAIVPQWFTMPYLDSVNNKFGELRVIFVSGKVTHTTATTGLGFIGCSEVRNVTPLHKLMNELSDEPMNVWEAEEARRRFEQFATDMLIGLIEIREKRDKRPSDLRLFARLDIAVYRHPDQTWRYFLSEVEAGVSTVLFLREDTQCLIERVLVSSLCDNFFTKARMRRKNLLV
;
A
#
# COMPACT_ATOMS: atom_id res chain seq x y z
N MET A 1 -1.80 40.01 -29.34
CA MET A 1 -0.38 39.80 -28.99
C MET A 1 -0.26 38.40 -28.42
N THR A 2 0.08 37.43 -29.26
CA THR A 2 0.28 36.02 -28.89
C THR A 2 1.75 35.83 -28.55
N GLY A 3 2.09 35.79 -27.27
CA GLY A 3 3.44 35.45 -26.81
C GLY A 3 3.59 33.94 -26.74
N GLN A 4 4.39 33.38 -27.65
CA GLN A 4 4.91 32.02 -27.52
C GLN A 4 6.11 32.06 -26.56
N HIS A 5 5.96 31.51 -25.36
CA HIS A 5 7.09 31.10 -24.54
C HIS A 5 7.35 29.63 -24.83
N GLY A 6 8.29 29.38 -25.75
CA GLY A 6 8.86 28.06 -25.97
C GLY A 6 10.09 27.91 -25.09
N ASP A 7 9.92 27.30 -23.92
CA ASP A 7 11.05 26.84 -23.12
C ASP A 7 11.58 25.55 -23.74
N SER A 8 12.63 25.67 -24.55
CA SER A 8 13.38 24.51 -25.05
C SER A 8 14.12 23.84 -23.89
N LEU A 9 13.96 22.53 -23.76
CA LEU A 9 14.72 21.71 -22.81
C LEU A 9 16.24 21.90 -23.01
N PRO A 10 17.06 21.93 -21.95
CA PRO A 10 18.50 22.07 -22.10
C PRO A 10 19.11 20.88 -22.87
N ASP A 11 20.04 21.15 -23.80
CA ASP A 11 20.61 20.18 -24.76
C ASP A 11 21.15 18.87 -24.14
N HIS A 12 21.59 18.90 -22.88
CA HIS A 12 22.08 17.70 -22.19
C HIS A 12 20.97 16.68 -21.88
N TRP A 13 19.73 17.12 -21.67
CA TRP A 13 18.57 16.23 -21.46
C TRP A 13 18.17 15.51 -22.74
N VAL A 14 18.19 16.23 -23.87
CA VAL A 14 17.93 15.66 -25.20
C VAL A 14 18.98 14.60 -25.55
N THR A 15 20.24 14.84 -25.14
CA THR A 15 21.35 13.92 -25.39
C THR A 15 21.22 12.65 -24.55
N GLN A 16 20.92 12.75 -23.25
CA GLN A 16 20.72 11.57 -22.39
C GLN A 16 19.51 10.72 -22.82
N ALA A 17 18.40 11.36 -23.20
CA ALA A 17 17.22 10.66 -23.69
C ALA A 17 17.51 9.91 -25.01
N LYS A 18 18.29 10.50 -25.93
CA LYS A 18 18.70 9.83 -27.17
C LYS A 18 19.62 8.63 -26.92
N THR A 19 20.65 8.77 -26.08
CA THR A 19 21.56 7.66 -25.75
C THR A 19 20.81 6.49 -25.11
N PHE A 20 19.81 6.76 -24.28
CA PHE A 20 18.99 5.72 -23.67
C PHE A 20 18.03 5.05 -24.68
N LEU A 21 17.41 5.81 -25.59
CA LEU A 21 16.58 5.24 -26.66
C LEU A 21 17.39 4.34 -27.60
N GLU A 22 18.64 4.72 -27.89
CA GLU A 22 19.58 3.90 -28.67
C GLU A 22 19.94 2.59 -27.96
N GLN A 23 20.08 2.61 -26.62
CA GLN A 23 20.27 1.40 -25.80
C GLN A 23 19.04 0.49 -25.78
N LEU A 24 17.82 1.05 -25.79
CA LEU A 24 16.59 0.27 -25.86
C LEU A 24 16.39 -0.40 -27.23
N GLN A 25 16.79 0.27 -28.32
CA GLN A 25 16.75 -0.32 -29.67
C GLN A 25 17.75 -1.48 -29.83
N THR A 26 18.95 -1.37 -29.25
CA THR A 26 19.94 -2.45 -29.31
C THR A 26 19.48 -3.72 -28.58
N VAL A 27 18.78 -3.60 -27.45
CA VAL A 27 18.23 -4.76 -26.71
C VAL A 27 17.02 -5.39 -27.44
N SER A 28 16.26 -4.60 -28.22
CA SER A 28 15.17 -5.11 -29.06
C SER A 28 15.68 -5.91 -30.27
N ASP A 29 16.81 -5.48 -30.84
CA ASP A 29 17.42 -6.12 -32.01
C ASP A 29 18.21 -7.39 -31.64
N GLU A 30 18.77 -7.46 -30.44
CA GLU A 30 19.43 -8.69 -29.94
C GLU A 30 18.42 -9.81 -29.62
N ASN A 31 17.17 -9.47 -29.27
CA ASN A 31 16.11 -10.45 -29.01
C ASN A 31 15.42 -10.99 -30.28
N THR A 32 15.74 -10.46 -31.47
CA THR A 32 15.18 -10.93 -32.76
C THR A 32 16.14 -11.81 -33.57
N GLN A 33 17.35 -12.10 -33.07
CA GLN A 33 18.23 -13.06 -33.73
C GLN A 33 17.78 -14.50 -33.45
N SER A 34 17.33 -15.15 -34.52
CA SER A 34 16.90 -16.55 -34.56
C SER A 34 17.97 -17.51 -34.02
N LEU A 35 17.64 -18.22 -32.94
CA LEU A 35 18.45 -19.31 -32.40
C LEU A 35 18.56 -20.47 -33.42
N PRO A 36 19.74 -21.09 -33.58
CA PRO A 36 19.91 -22.24 -34.47
C PRO A 36 19.22 -23.49 -33.89
N ASN A 37 18.47 -24.18 -34.76
CA ASN A 37 17.80 -25.46 -34.46
C ASN A 37 18.83 -26.57 -34.17
N GLY A 38 19.18 -26.76 -32.90
CA GLY A 38 19.88 -27.94 -32.38
C GLY A 38 18.93 -28.94 -31.71
N PRO A 39 19.24 -30.25 -31.71
CA PRO A 39 18.37 -31.28 -31.13
C PRO A 39 18.20 -31.08 -29.62
N ARG A 40 16.95 -30.97 -29.17
CA ARG A 40 16.58 -30.79 -27.76
C ARG A 40 17.02 -32.00 -26.93
N SER A 41 17.90 -31.76 -25.96
CA SER A 41 18.17 -32.69 -24.86
C SER A 41 16.97 -32.74 -23.91
N PRO A 42 16.67 -33.87 -23.28
CA PRO A 42 15.54 -34.00 -22.37
C PRO A 42 15.74 -33.12 -21.13
N ILE A 43 14.70 -32.36 -20.81
CA ILE A 43 14.61 -31.49 -19.63
C ILE A 43 14.58 -32.39 -18.38
N PRO A 44 15.45 -32.18 -17.38
CA PRO A 44 15.36 -32.92 -16.12
C PRO A 44 14.11 -32.49 -15.35
N HIS A 45 13.30 -33.45 -14.94
CA HIS A 45 12.17 -33.22 -14.03
C HIS A 45 12.66 -32.61 -12.71
N PRO A 46 11.95 -31.61 -12.15
CA PRO A 46 12.26 -31.09 -10.82
C PRO A 46 12.01 -32.17 -9.75
N SER A 47 13.00 -32.39 -8.90
CA SER A 47 12.94 -33.30 -7.76
C SER A 47 12.00 -32.74 -6.68
N PRO A 48 11.16 -33.56 -6.01
CA PRO A 48 10.12 -33.10 -5.08
C PRO A 48 10.64 -32.80 -3.66
N HIS A 49 11.87 -32.31 -3.53
CA HIS A 49 12.42 -31.93 -2.23
C HIS A 49 12.36 -30.40 -2.07
N ALA A 50 11.27 -29.93 -1.49
CA ALA A 50 11.21 -28.59 -0.91
C ALA A 50 12.33 -28.46 0.14
N PRO A 51 13.15 -27.40 0.12
CA PRO A 51 14.15 -27.18 1.16
C PRO A 51 13.45 -26.93 2.51
N SER A 52 13.84 -27.67 3.56
CA SER A 52 13.35 -27.43 4.91
C SER A 52 13.87 -26.06 5.39
N ILE A 53 12.94 -25.15 5.67
CA ILE A 53 13.22 -23.81 6.19
C ILE A 53 13.42 -23.91 7.72
N ASP A 54 14.45 -24.65 8.15
CA ASP A 54 14.73 -24.89 9.59
C ASP A 54 16.03 -24.22 10.08
N SER A 55 16.66 -23.36 9.29
CA SER A 55 17.76 -22.54 9.79
C SER A 55 17.20 -21.27 10.44
N PRO A 56 17.28 -21.10 11.77
CA PRO A 56 16.82 -19.88 12.42
C PRO A 56 17.64 -18.70 11.89
N ILE A 57 16.96 -17.74 11.28
CA ILE A 57 17.55 -16.44 10.94
C ILE A 57 17.89 -15.76 12.26
N ALA A 58 19.18 -15.63 12.56
CA ALA A 58 19.63 -14.84 13.71
C ALA A 58 19.24 -13.37 13.48
N ILE A 59 18.23 -12.91 14.22
CA ILE A 59 17.84 -11.51 14.37
C ILE A 59 18.69 -10.94 15.52
N ASN A 60 19.36 -9.82 15.28
CA ASN A 60 20.31 -9.24 16.24
C ASN A 60 19.62 -8.14 17.06
N THR A 61 19.08 -8.51 18.22
CA THR A 61 18.28 -7.63 19.10
C THR A 61 19.08 -6.58 19.87
N SER A 62 20.41 -6.50 19.67
CA SER A 62 21.31 -5.61 20.43
C SER A 62 21.50 -4.20 19.81
N LEU A 63 20.89 -3.89 18.68
CA LEU A 63 20.94 -2.54 18.14
C LEU A 63 19.95 -1.67 18.92
N ALA A 64 20.47 -0.89 19.88
CA ALA A 64 19.83 0.36 20.26
C ALA A 64 19.43 1.02 18.94
N MET A 65 18.14 1.31 18.75
CA MET A 65 17.64 1.91 17.50
C MET A 65 18.42 3.20 17.27
N GLU A 66 19.54 3.13 16.53
CA GLU A 66 19.99 4.25 15.76
C GLU A 66 18.73 4.73 15.05
N PRO A 67 18.43 6.04 15.13
CA PRO A 67 17.16 6.53 14.61
C PRO A 67 17.01 5.93 13.21
N LEU A 68 15.91 5.20 12.99
CA LEU A 68 15.68 4.41 11.77
C LEU A 68 15.86 5.26 10.50
N PHE A 69 15.86 6.58 10.68
CA PHE A 69 16.33 7.58 9.75
C PHE A 69 17.50 8.38 10.35
N PRO A 70 18.58 8.63 9.59
CA PRO A 70 19.57 9.61 9.99
C PRO A 70 18.88 10.96 10.24
N LYS A 71 19.30 11.69 11.28
CA LYS A 71 18.79 13.03 11.53
C LYS A 71 18.94 13.87 10.27
N LEU A 72 17.83 14.45 9.80
CA LEU A 72 17.84 15.38 8.68
C LEU A 72 18.86 16.49 8.95
N GLN A 73 19.90 16.56 8.11
CA GLN A 73 20.74 17.75 8.09
C GLN A 73 19.93 18.90 7.47
N PRO A 74 20.08 20.14 7.99
CA PRO A 74 19.48 21.31 7.38
C PRO A 74 19.75 21.35 5.87
N LEU A 75 18.78 21.84 5.12
CA LEU A 75 18.96 22.12 3.70
C LEU A 75 20.08 23.14 3.55
N ASP A 76 20.92 22.91 2.53
CA ASP A 76 21.72 24.00 2.01
C ASP A 76 20.74 25.01 1.39
N PRO A 77 20.73 26.29 1.79
CA PRO A 77 19.84 27.29 1.23
C PRO A 77 19.95 27.43 -0.29
N ASP A 78 21.05 26.94 -0.89
CA ASP A 78 21.27 26.94 -2.34
C ASP A 78 20.78 25.66 -3.04
N GLU A 79 20.24 24.66 -2.31
CA GLU A 79 19.73 23.42 -2.89
C GLU A 79 18.38 23.65 -3.57
N SER A 80 18.27 23.31 -4.87
CA SER A 80 17.03 23.44 -5.63
C SER A 80 15.89 22.59 -5.02
N PRO A 81 14.62 23.04 -5.08
CA PRO A 81 13.47 22.27 -4.61
C PRO A 81 13.47 20.84 -5.16
N MET A 82 12.92 19.93 -4.37
CA MET A 82 12.75 18.54 -4.75
C MET A 82 11.61 18.39 -5.75
N ARG A 83 11.89 17.79 -6.90
CA ARG A 83 10.91 17.56 -7.95
C ARG A 83 10.14 16.29 -7.61
N ILE A 84 8.87 16.48 -7.26
CA ILE A 84 7.96 15.40 -6.89
C ILE A 84 6.93 15.27 -8.01
N ILE A 85 6.63 14.03 -8.40
CA ILE A 85 5.45 13.73 -9.20
C ILE A 85 4.46 12.97 -8.31
N TRP A 86 3.26 13.53 -8.18
CA TRP A 86 2.14 12.89 -7.52
C TRP A 86 1.23 12.26 -8.58
N ILE A 87 1.10 10.94 -8.52
CA ILE A 87 0.19 10.20 -9.39
C ILE A 87 -1.19 10.16 -8.74
N GLU A 88 -2.24 10.35 -9.55
CA GLU A 88 -3.62 10.18 -9.13
C GLU A 88 -3.85 8.82 -8.43
N PRO A 89 -4.35 8.80 -7.19
CA PRO A 89 -4.76 7.57 -6.55
C PRO A 89 -6.01 7.02 -7.26
N LYS A 90 -5.86 5.87 -7.94
CA LYS A 90 -6.98 5.22 -8.64
C LYS A 90 -7.78 4.36 -7.66
N ALA A 91 -9.03 4.76 -7.39
CA ALA A 91 -9.95 4.02 -6.54
C ALA A 91 -10.56 2.80 -7.28
N HIS A 92 -11.01 1.80 -6.52
CA HIS A 92 -11.73 0.63 -7.05
C HIS A 92 -12.99 0.96 -7.83
N ALA A 93 -13.65 2.04 -7.43
CA ALA A 93 -14.75 2.66 -8.13
C ALA A 93 -14.59 4.16 -7.95
N GLU A 94 -14.93 4.94 -8.97
CA GLU A 94 -15.04 6.40 -8.84
C GLU A 94 -16.24 6.70 -7.94
N PRO A 95 -16.03 7.12 -6.68
CA PRO A 95 -17.15 7.32 -5.79
C PRO A 95 -17.85 8.62 -6.19
N ASP A 96 -19.18 8.62 -6.17
CA ASP A 96 -19.90 9.88 -6.19
C ASP A 96 -19.72 10.63 -4.85
N PHE A 97 -20.12 11.90 -4.81
CA PHE A 97 -20.00 12.72 -3.61
C PHE A 97 -20.69 12.10 -2.38
N ALA A 98 -21.84 11.45 -2.57
CA ALA A 98 -22.57 10.84 -1.46
C ALA A 98 -21.87 9.58 -0.93
N GLN A 99 -21.29 8.78 -1.82
CA GLN A 99 -20.44 7.63 -1.45
C GLN A 99 -19.18 8.11 -0.71
N ALA A 100 -18.48 9.12 -1.23
CA ALA A 100 -17.32 9.70 -0.58
C ALA A 100 -17.67 10.25 0.81
N LEU A 101 -18.79 10.96 0.96
CA LEU A 101 -19.23 11.54 2.24
C LEU A 101 -19.50 10.47 3.32
N ASN A 102 -19.86 9.26 2.91
CA ASN A 102 -20.12 8.13 3.80
C ASN A 102 -18.90 7.21 3.98
N SER A 103 -17.83 7.42 3.21
CA SER A 103 -16.60 6.64 3.30
C SER A 103 -15.70 7.13 4.43
N LEU A 104 -14.95 6.21 5.03
CA LEU A 104 -13.88 6.54 5.98
C LEU A 104 -12.56 6.91 5.31
N SER A 105 -12.39 6.61 4.02
CA SER A 105 -11.22 7.00 3.24
C SER A 105 -11.25 8.46 2.82
N TYR A 106 -12.30 9.20 3.20
CA TYR A 106 -12.49 10.61 2.89
C TYR A 106 -12.73 11.40 4.18
N HIS A 107 -12.21 12.62 4.22
CA HIS A 107 -12.35 13.52 5.36
C HIS A 107 -12.52 14.96 4.91
N CYS A 108 -13.16 15.76 5.76
CA CYS A 108 -13.38 17.18 5.51
C CYS A 108 -12.29 18.01 6.16
N PHE A 109 -11.70 18.95 5.42
CA PHE A 109 -10.73 19.90 5.95
C PHE A 109 -10.73 21.21 5.15
N VAL A 110 -10.05 22.23 5.66
CA VAL A 110 -10.08 23.59 5.09
C VAL A 110 -8.75 23.92 4.42
N ILE A 111 -8.80 24.38 3.17
CA ILE A 111 -7.62 24.76 2.37
C ILE A 111 -7.87 26.01 1.51
N PRO A 112 -6.81 26.67 1.02
CA PRO A 112 -6.95 27.74 0.04
C PRO A 112 -7.66 27.26 -1.24
N ALA A 113 -8.64 28.02 -1.70
CA ALA A 113 -9.46 27.74 -2.88
C ALA A 113 -8.61 27.50 -4.13
N LYS A 114 -7.53 28.28 -4.32
CA LYS A 114 -6.58 28.08 -5.42
C LYS A 114 -6.05 26.64 -5.48
N LEU A 115 -5.59 26.09 -4.35
CA LEU A 115 -5.05 24.73 -4.29
C LEU A 115 -6.15 23.69 -4.47
N ALA A 116 -7.32 23.91 -3.86
CA ALA A 116 -8.48 23.03 -4.04
C ALA A 116 -8.85 22.88 -5.51
N LEU A 117 -8.90 24.00 -6.26
CA LEU A 117 -9.24 24.02 -7.68
C LEU A 117 -8.16 23.41 -8.57
N GLU A 118 -6.89 23.62 -8.24
CA GLU A 118 -5.77 23.00 -8.94
C GLU A 118 -5.83 21.47 -8.84
N VAL A 119 -5.99 20.94 -7.62
CA VAL A 119 -6.10 19.49 -7.41
C VAL A 119 -7.40 18.94 -7.97
N GLN A 120 -8.55 19.61 -7.76
CA GLN A 120 -9.82 19.17 -8.33
C GLN A 120 -9.83 19.17 -9.86
N GLY A 121 -9.12 20.12 -10.48
CA GLY A 121 -8.98 20.17 -11.94
C GLY A 121 -8.24 18.96 -12.51
N MET A 122 -7.30 18.39 -11.74
CA MET A 122 -6.55 17.20 -12.14
C MET A 122 -7.21 15.90 -11.69
N PHE A 123 -7.74 15.85 -10.47
CA PHE A 123 -8.28 14.66 -9.80
C PHE A 123 -9.75 14.90 -9.37
N PRO A 124 -10.70 15.05 -10.31
CA PRO A 124 -12.07 15.47 -10.01
C PRO A 124 -12.86 14.49 -9.13
N ASN A 125 -12.40 13.24 -9.03
CA ASN A 125 -13.02 12.16 -8.27
C ASN A 125 -12.35 11.90 -6.90
N ASN A 126 -11.28 12.62 -6.56
CA ASN A 126 -10.59 12.48 -5.28
C ASN A 126 -10.84 13.67 -4.35
N ILE A 127 -11.47 14.75 -4.84
CA ILE A 127 -11.75 15.96 -4.07
C ILE A 127 -13.02 16.70 -4.54
N TRP A 128 -13.83 17.12 -3.56
CA TRP A 128 -15.00 17.97 -3.78
C TRP A 128 -14.97 19.18 -2.86
N ILE A 129 -15.21 20.35 -3.44
CA ILE A 129 -15.40 21.59 -2.68
C ILE A 129 -16.81 21.59 -2.08
N THR A 130 -16.90 21.72 -0.76
CA THR A 130 -18.17 21.64 -0.02
C THR A 130 -18.72 23.04 0.28
N ASN A 131 -20.02 23.10 0.59
CA ASN A 131 -20.71 24.32 0.98
C ASN A 131 -20.68 24.59 2.50
N GLY A 132 -19.86 23.86 3.27
CA GLY A 132 -19.80 23.93 4.74
C GLY A 132 -21.03 23.38 5.47
N ARG A 133 -21.99 22.78 4.75
CA ARG A 133 -23.21 22.17 5.28
C ARG A 133 -23.34 20.70 4.85
N GLY A 134 -22.23 20.07 4.49
CA GLY A 134 -22.19 18.69 4.01
C GLY A 134 -22.69 18.48 2.57
N GLY A 135 -22.90 19.54 1.80
CA GLY A 135 -23.26 19.45 0.38
C GLY A 135 -22.11 19.90 -0.54
N GLN A 136 -22.09 19.41 -1.77
CA GLN A 136 -21.14 19.84 -2.80
C GLN A 136 -21.50 21.25 -3.33
N MET A 137 -20.50 22.10 -3.54
CA MET A 137 -20.69 23.37 -4.24
C MET A 137 -20.96 23.14 -5.74
N SER A 138 -21.89 23.90 -6.31
CA SER A 138 -22.11 23.92 -7.75
C SER A 138 -20.97 24.61 -8.50
N GLN A 139 -20.78 24.29 -9.77
CA GLN A 139 -19.79 24.93 -10.65
C GLN A 139 -19.93 26.46 -10.69
N ASN A 140 -21.17 26.98 -10.69
CA ASN A 140 -21.42 28.42 -10.64
C ASN A 140 -20.98 29.08 -9.32
N GLN A 141 -21.04 28.36 -8.19
CA GLN A 141 -20.54 28.86 -6.92
C GLN A 141 -19.01 28.83 -6.90
N ILE A 142 -18.42 27.75 -7.40
CA ILE A 142 -16.97 27.59 -7.53
C ILE A 142 -16.36 28.71 -8.38
N GLN A 143 -16.95 29.02 -9.54
CA GLN A 143 -16.45 30.08 -10.44
C GLN A 143 -16.51 31.50 -9.85
N LYS A 144 -17.38 31.74 -8.85
CA LYS A 144 -17.53 33.04 -8.19
C LYS A 144 -16.66 33.20 -6.96
N MET A 145 -15.95 32.16 -6.57
CA MET A 145 -15.13 32.11 -5.38
C MET A 145 -13.82 32.88 -5.56
N ALA A 146 -13.41 33.60 -4.52
CA ALA A 146 -12.09 34.24 -4.51
C ALA A 146 -11.00 33.19 -4.30
N LEU A 147 -9.93 33.23 -5.12
CA LEU A 147 -8.87 32.20 -5.12
C LEU A 147 -8.05 32.17 -3.81
N ASP A 148 -8.02 33.28 -3.08
CA ASP A 148 -7.37 33.46 -1.79
C ASP A 148 -8.27 33.07 -0.60
N ALA A 149 -9.57 32.80 -0.84
CA ALA A 149 -10.46 32.34 0.21
C ALA A 149 -10.09 30.92 0.66
N ASN A 150 -10.33 30.63 1.93
CA ASN A 150 -10.31 29.26 2.44
C ASN A 150 -11.66 28.59 2.19
N VAL A 151 -11.63 27.33 1.75
CA VAL A 151 -12.81 26.50 1.53
C VAL A 151 -12.68 25.17 2.22
N GLU A 152 -13.83 24.64 2.64
CA GLU A 152 -13.94 23.26 3.08
C GLU A 152 -13.99 22.35 1.85
N VAL A 153 -13.21 21.27 1.91
CA VAL A 153 -13.17 20.22 0.91
C VAL A 153 -13.42 18.88 1.57
N LEU A 154 -14.09 17.98 0.86
CA LEU A 154 -14.12 16.55 1.15
C LEU A 154 -13.12 15.91 0.21
N ALA A 155 -12.05 15.31 0.72
CA ALA A 155 -11.05 14.67 -0.11
C ALA A 155 -10.59 13.33 0.47
N GLU A 156 -10.07 12.48 -0.41
CA GLU A 156 -9.44 11.23 -0.02
C GLU A 156 -8.27 11.52 0.94
N GLU A 157 -8.07 10.69 1.96
CA GLU A 157 -7.12 10.97 3.05
C GLU A 157 -5.69 11.25 2.57
N TRP A 158 -5.22 10.55 1.53
CA TRP A 158 -3.89 10.78 0.98
C TRP A 158 -3.73 12.11 0.22
N ILE A 159 -4.81 12.70 -0.26
CA ILE A 159 -4.77 14.04 -0.88
C ILE A 159 -4.36 15.11 0.15
N THR A 160 -4.53 14.87 1.45
CA THR A 160 -4.01 15.79 2.49
C THR A 160 -2.50 15.81 2.54
N VAL A 161 -1.84 14.68 2.27
CA VAL A 161 -0.38 14.64 2.13
C VAL A 161 0.06 15.47 0.93
N LEU A 162 -0.65 15.37 -0.20
CA LEU A 162 -0.41 16.21 -1.37
C LEU A 162 -0.51 17.70 -1.04
N PHE A 163 -1.55 18.13 -0.31
CA PHE A 163 -1.69 19.54 0.05
C PHE A 163 -0.56 20.07 0.93
N GLU A 164 -0.05 19.26 1.87
CA GLU A 164 1.10 19.66 2.68
C GLU A 164 2.39 19.76 1.87
N LEU A 165 2.58 18.92 0.85
CA LEU A 165 3.67 19.07 -0.11
C LEU A 165 3.53 20.37 -0.92
N LEU A 166 2.33 20.64 -1.48
CA LEU A 166 2.04 21.84 -2.28
C LEU A 166 2.18 23.14 -1.49
N LYS A 167 1.93 23.13 -0.18
CA LYS A 167 2.12 24.29 0.71
C LYS A 167 3.60 24.66 0.91
N ARG A 168 4.52 23.72 0.73
CA ARG A 168 5.96 23.86 1.02
C ARG A 168 6.77 24.06 -0.26
N THR A 169 6.39 25.03 -1.09
CA THR A 169 6.98 25.28 -2.42
C THR A 169 8.48 25.64 -2.40
N SER A 170 9.02 26.09 -1.27
CA SER A 170 10.46 26.29 -1.10
C SER A 170 11.24 24.98 -0.99
N LEU A 171 10.57 23.88 -0.64
CA LEU A 171 11.16 22.55 -0.46
C LEU A 171 10.80 21.62 -1.62
N PHE A 172 9.59 21.76 -2.17
CA PHE A 172 9.03 20.84 -3.16
C PHE A 172 8.50 21.57 -4.40
N ASP A 173 8.89 21.08 -5.57
CA ASP A 173 8.28 21.36 -6.86
C ASP A 173 7.40 20.16 -7.22
N VAL A 174 6.11 20.23 -6.89
CA VAL A 174 5.16 19.12 -7.04
C VAL A 174 4.43 19.26 -8.37
N LYS A 175 4.46 18.21 -9.19
CA LYS A 175 3.66 18.08 -10.41
C LYS A 175 2.61 17.00 -10.22
N LEU A 176 1.37 17.33 -10.60
CA LEU A 176 0.26 16.38 -10.62
C LEU A 176 0.23 15.65 -11.96
N MET A 177 -0.06 14.35 -11.94
CA MET A 177 -0.19 13.53 -13.12
C MET A 177 -1.35 12.55 -12.93
N THR A 178 -2.22 12.42 -13.94
CA THR A 178 -3.27 11.40 -13.92
C THR A 178 -2.67 10.00 -13.96
N PHE A 179 -3.40 9.00 -13.50
CA PHE A 179 -2.91 7.63 -13.58
C PHE A 179 -2.75 7.19 -15.04
N ASP A 180 -3.65 7.63 -15.92
CA ASP A 180 -3.64 7.23 -17.33
C ASP A 180 -2.43 7.85 -18.07
N ASP A 181 -2.08 9.12 -17.82
CA ASP A 181 -0.85 9.73 -18.36
C ASP A 181 0.41 9.02 -17.88
N PHE A 182 0.43 8.61 -16.60
CA PHE A 182 1.52 7.84 -16.00
C PHE A 182 1.67 6.47 -16.64
N PHE A 183 0.55 5.77 -16.83
CA PHE A 183 0.48 4.47 -17.47
C PHE A 183 0.95 4.54 -18.93
N ASP A 184 0.46 5.53 -19.69
CA ASP A 184 0.85 5.76 -21.08
C ASP A 184 2.35 6.10 -21.20
N ALA A 185 2.90 6.86 -20.24
CA ALA A 185 4.31 7.19 -20.21
C ALA A 185 5.22 5.98 -19.99
N LEU A 186 4.76 4.98 -19.23
CA LEU A 186 5.52 3.77 -18.94
C LEU A 186 5.33 2.68 -20.00
N THR A 187 4.18 2.65 -20.66
CA THR A 187 3.90 1.69 -21.75
C THR A 187 4.39 2.16 -23.10
N THR A 188 4.49 3.48 -23.34
CA THR A 188 5.00 4.07 -24.58
C THR A 188 6.06 5.17 -24.36
N PRO A 189 7.19 4.87 -23.69
CA PRO A 189 8.14 5.90 -23.26
C PRO A 189 8.69 6.80 -24.36
N ALA A 190 8.92 6.25 -25.56
CA ALA A 190 9.52 6.99 -26.68
C ALA A 190 8.59 8.07 -27.26
N SER A 191 7.27 7.90 -27.14
CA SER A 191 6.26 8.81 -27.67
C SER A 191 5.58 9.67 -26.60
N SER A 192 5.74 9.33 -25.33
CA SER A 192 5.06 10.05 -24.26
C SER A 192 5.78 11.36 -23.90
N PRO A 193 5.07 12.51 -23.89
CA PRO A 193 5.65 13.78 -23.43
C PRO A 193 5.91 13.81 -21.91
N HIS A 194 5.34 12.86 -21.16
CA HIS A 194 5.48 12.79 -19.70
C HIS A 194 6.72 12.01 -19.24
N TRP A 195 7.31 11.17 -20.11
CA TRP A 195 8.49 10.37 -19.77
C TRP A 195 9.69 11.20 -19.26
N PRO A 196 10.07 12.33 -19.88
CA PRO A 196 11.15 13.17 -19.35
C PRO A 196 10.88 13.72 -17.96
N ALA A 197 9.62 14.01 -17.63
CA ALA A 197 9.24 14.48 -16.30
C ALA A 197 9.42 13.36 -15.26
N LEU A 198 8.97 12.14 -15.57
CA LEU A 198 9.14 10.97 -14.70
C LEU A 198 10.60 10.65 -14.43
N HIS A 199 11.41 10.55 -15.48
CA HIS A 199 12.85 10.29 -15.36
C HIS A 199 13.60 11.45 -14.67
N GLY A 200 13.09 12.68 -14.81
CA GLY A 200 13.63 13.86 -14.15
C GLY A 200 13.15 14.04 -12.71
N ALA A 201 12.21 13.26 -12.21
CA ALA A 201 11.72 13.41 -10.84
C ALA A 201 12.72 12.87 -9.83
N ASP A 202 12.75 13.49 -8.65
CA ASP A 202 13.51 12.98 -7.50
C ASP A 202 12.70 11.94 -6.74
N LEU A 203 11.36 12.09 -6.75
CA LEU A 203 10.40 11.20 -6.11
C LEU A 203 9.09 11.09 -6.90
N ILE A 204 8.57 9.88 -7.02
CA ILE A 204 7.22 9.58 -7.53
C ILE A 204 6.40 8.96 -6.40
N LEU A 205 5.20 9.48 -6.17
CA LEU A 205 4.28 9.06 -5.12
C LEU A 205 2.95 8.55 -5.69
N ALA A 206 2.29 7.66 -4.94
CA ALA A 206 0.87 7.29 -5.15
C ALA A 206 0.54 6.57 -6.48
N TRP A 207 1.50 5.84 -7.07
CA TRP A 207 1.36 5.27 -8.42
C TRP A 207 0.46 4.03 -8.54
N GLY A 208 0.14 3.32 -7.46
CA GLY A 208 -0.70 2.12 -7.51
C GLY A 208 -0.60 1.25 -6.26
N ASP A 209 -1.60 0.39 -6.07
CA ASP A 209 -1.69 -0.61 -5.02
C ASP A 209 -1.74 -2.01 -5.63
N LEU A 210 -0.77 -2.85 -5.29
CA LEU A 210 -0.69 -4.24 -5.74
C LEU A 210 -1.00 -5.24 -4.62
N SER A 211 -1.46 -4.80 -3.44
CA SER A 211 -1.96 -5.69 -2.37
C SER A 211 -3.38 -6.18 -2.63
N ILE A 212 -4.09 -5.48 -3.50
CA ILE A 212 -5.45 -5.77 -3.95
C ILE A 212 -5.47 -6.83 -5.07
N ASP A 213 -6.66 -7.18 -5.55
CA ASP A 213 -6.81 -8.01 -6.74
C ASP A 213 -6.63 -7.21 -8.05
N PHE A 214 -5.39 -6.80 -8.34
CA PHE A 214 -5.07 -5.88 -9.43
C PHE A 214 -5.13 -6.51 -10.84
N MET A 215 -5.31 -7.84 -10.97
CA MET A 215 -5.56 -8.52 -12.25
C MET A 215 -6.95 -9.17 -12.33
N GLY A 216 -7.74 -9.09 -11.26
CA GLY A 216 -9.06 -9.71 -11.19
C GLY A 216 -10.06 -9.13 -12.19
N PRO A 217 -11.26 -9.71 -12.28
CA PRO A 217 -12.34 -9.20 -13.14
C PRO A 217 -12.75 -7.76 -12.82
N ASN A 218 -12.54 -7.33 -11.57
CA ASN A 218 -12.83 -5.98 -11.10
C ASN A 218 -11.54 -5.16 -10.93
N ASN A 219 -10.50 -5.43 -11.73
CA ASN A 219 -9.25 -4.71 -11.57
C ASN A 219 -9.46 -3.19 -11.80
N PRO A 220 -8.96 -2.33 -10.89
CA PRO A 220 -9.22 -0.90 -10.98
C PRO A 220 -8.40 -0.21 -12.06
N TYR A 221 -7.37 -0.87 -12.58
CA TYR A 221 -6.40 -0.28 -13.48
C TYR A 221 -6.70 -0.51 -14.97
N GLY A 222 -7.67 -1.37 -15.30
CA GLY A 222 -7.96 -1.80 -16.67
C GLY A 222 -6.87 -2.67 -17.29
N TRP A 223 -6.04 -3.33 -16.47
CA TRP A 223 -4.88 -4.06 -16.94
C TRP A 223 -5.20 -5.46 -17.47
N ASN A 224 -4.38 -5.92 -18.41
CA ASN A 224 -4.25 -7.32 -18.79
C ASN A 224 -2.76 -7.72 -18.66
N ALA A 225 -2.46 -9.01 -18.81
CA ALA A 225 -1.10 -9.50 -18.60
C ALA A 225 -0.05 -8.79 -19.46
N ALA A 226 -0.34 -8.56 -20.75
CA ALA A 226 0.59 -7.90 -21.66
C ALA A 226 0.86 -6.45 -21.25
N SER A 227 -0.20 -5.68 -20.95
CA SER A 227 -0.07 -4.27 -20.59
C SER A 227 0.57 -4.08 -19.22
N PHE A 228 0.23 -4.93 -18.25
CA PHE A 228 0.88 -4.96 -16.94
C PHE A 228 2.38 -5.27 -17.05
N ASN A 229 2.77 -6.31 -17.79
CA ASN A 229 4.17 -6.69 -17.90
C ASN A 229 5.04 -5.58 -18.51
N VAL A 230 4.53 -4.90 -19.55
CA VAL A 230 5.23 -3.75 -20.16
C VAL A 230 5.34 -2.60 -19.15
N PHE A 231 4.22 -2.19 -18.56
CA PHE A 231 4.14 -1.11 -17.58
C PHE A 231 5.08 -1.36 -16.40
N PHE A 232 4.94 -2.52 -15.75
CA PHE A 232 5.65 -2.82 -14.51
C PHE A 232 7.15 -3.04 -14.75
N SER A 233 7.54 -3.64 -15.88
CA SER A 233 8.96 -3.71 -16.27
C SER A 233 9.57 -2.32 -16.47
N ALA A 234 8.84 -1.38 -17.08
CA ALA A 234 9.28 -0.01 -17.24
C ALA A 234 9.35 0.72 -15.89
N LEU A 235 8.39 0.45 -14.99
CA LEU A 235 8.36 1.00 -13.65
C LEU A 235 9.54 0.53 -12.80
N LEU A 236 9.92 -0.74 -12.89
CA LEU A 236 11.12 -1.28 -12.24
C LEU A 236 12.39 -0.60 -12.76
N ARG A 237 12.51 -0.37 -14.08
CA ARG A 237 13.63 0.39 -14.65
C ARG A 237 13.64 1.84 -14.17
N LEU A 238 12.48 2.48 -14.10
CA LEU A 238 12.35 3.83 -13.58
C LEU A 238 12.75 3.90 -12.10
N ALA A 239 12.42 2.89 -11.29
CA ALA A 239 12.82 2.81 -9.88
C ALA A 239 14.35 2.69 -9.69
N GLN A 240 15.08 2.20 -10.70
CA GLN A 240 16.56 2.24 -10.69
C GLN A 240 17.10 3.65 -10.85
N VAL A 241 16.31 4.51 -11.50
CA VAL A 241 16.39 5.95 -11.79
C VAL A 241 16.10 6.93 -10.66
N THR A 242 14.88 6.78 -10.18
CA THR A 242 14.05 7.74 -9.48
C THR A 242 13.49 7.04 -8.25
N ALA A 243 13.43 7.73 -7.11
CA ALA A 243 12.78 7.13 -5.95
C ALA A 243 11.27 7.00 -6.23
N ILE A 244 10.71 5.83 -5.98
CA ILE A 244 9.26 5.59 -6.10
C ILE A 244 8.76 5.09 -4.75
N TRP A 245 7.60 5.59 -4.31
CA TRP A 245 6.91 5.09 -3.12
C TRP A 245 5.43 4.80 -3.40
N PRO A 246 4.92 3.61 -3.02
CA PRO A 246 5.71 2.46 -2.55
C PRO A 246 6.65 1.94 -3.64
N ASP A 247 7.75 1.32 -3.25
CA ASP A 247 8.70 0.72 -4.19
C ASP A 247 7.98 -0.39 -4.99
N PRO A 248 8.13 -0.44 -6.33
CA PRO A 248 7.38 -1.38 -7.16
C PRO A 248 7.62 -2.85 -6.81
N ALA A 249 8.87 -3.26 -6.62
CA ALA A 249 9.21 -4.64 -6.32
C ALA A 249 8.74 -5.06 -4.92
N GLU A 250 8.78 -4.14 -3.95
CA GLU A 250 8.21 -4.32 -2.62
C GLU A 250 6.69 -4.44 -2.68
N ASN A 251 6.02 -3.54 -3.41
CA ASN A 251 4.57 -3.50 -3.53
C ASN A 251 4.01 -4.82 -4.10
N ILE A 252 4.62 -5.38 -5.15
CA ILE A 252 4.18 -6.68 -5.68
C ILE A 252 4.50 -7.86 -4.74
N THR A 253 5.69 -7.87 -4.13
CA THR A 253 6.13 -8.99 -3.29
C THR A 253 5.31 -9.07 -2.01
N TYR A 254 5.10 -7.94 -1.35
CA TYR A 254 4.37 -7.84 -0.09
C TYR A 254 2.90 -7.53 -0.26
N GLY A 255 2.45 -7.21 -1.47
CA GLY A 255 1.03 -7.27 -1.81
C GLY A 255 0.48 -8.70 -1.71
N ASN A 256 1.34 -9.72 -1.89
CA ASN A 256 0.96 -11.09 -1.57
C ASN A 256 1.01 -11.32 -0.05
N LYS A 257 -0.17 -11.57 0.53
CA LYS A 257 -0.33 -11.80 1.96
C LYS A 257 0.55 -12.93 2.52
N ILE A 258 0.81 -13.96 1.73
CA ILE A 258 1.63 -15.11 2.18
C ILE A 258 3.08 -14.70 2.43
N SER A 259 3.63 -13.80 1.61
CA SER A 259 5.02 -13.34 1.75
C SER A 259 5.25 -12.69 3.12
N TYR A 260 4.42 -11.72 3.50
CA TYR A 260 4.59 -11.06 4.79
C TYR A 260 4.13 -11.93 5.96
N LEU A 261 3.15 -12.83 5.80
CA LEU A 261 2.70 -13.72 6.88
C LEU A 261 3.78 -14.74 7.25
N SER A 262 4.54 -15.22 6.27
CA SER A 262 5.71 -16.08 6.52
C SER A 262 6.78 -15.34 7.32
N ASP A 263 7.13 -14.12 6.90
CA ASP A 263 8.11 -13.28 7.60
C ASP A 263 7.61 -12.92 9.02
N ALA A 264 6.33 -12.54 9.16
CA ALA A 264 5.69 -12.24 10.44
C ALA A 264 5.74 -13.44 11.39
N ALA A 265 5.46 -14.66 10.91
CA ALA A 265 5.57 -15.86 11.73
C ALA A 265 7.01 -16.12 12.20
N ALA A 266 8.02 -15.81 11.37
CA ALA A 266 9.42 -15.92 11.76
C ALA A 266 9.80 -14.90 12.84
N VAL A 267 9.36 -13.65 12.71
CA VAL A 267 9.56 -12.59 13.71
C VAL A 267 8.87 -12.96 15.02
N ALA A 268 7.60 -13.36 14.96
CA ALA A 268 6.84 -13.77 16.14
C ALA A 268 7.55 -14.89 16.90
N ARG A 269 8.00 -15.95 16.21
CA ARG A 269 8.79 -17.03 16.83
C ARG A 269 10.09 -16.53 17.46
N HIS A 270 10.79 -15.60 16.81
CA HIS A 270 12.02 -15.02 17.35
C HIS A 270 11.80 -14.31 18.69
N HIS A 271 10.69 -13.57 18.81
CA HIS A 271 10.32 -12.84 20.03
C HIS A 271 9.55 -13.70 21.05
N GLY A 272 9.34 -14.99 20.78
CA GLY A 272 8.57 -15.87 21.65
C GLY A 272 7.06 -15.60 21.64
N TYR A 273 6.55 -14.89 20.64
CA TYR A 273 5.13 -14.71 20.41
C TYR A 273 4.54 -15.95 19.73
N GLU A 274 3.50 -16.48 20.33
CA GLU A 274 2.71 -17.55 19.73
C GLU A 274 1.69 -16.95 18.76
N THR A 275 1.56 -17.54 17.56
CA THR A 275 0.62 -17.10 16.53
C THR A 275 -0.26 -18.26 16.06
N PRO A 276 -1.48 -18.00 15.55
CA PRO A 276 -2.27 -19.00 14.84
C PRO A 276 -1.46 -19.64 13.70
N ALA A 277 -1.66 -20.94 13.49
CA ALA A 277 -0.98 -21.66 12.41
C ALA A 277 -1.57 -21.26 11.05
N ILE A 278 -0.70 -20.93 10.10
CA ILE A 278 -1.06 -20.57 8.73
C ILE A 278 -0.48 -21.61 7.80
N PHE A 279 -1.29 -22.09 6.85
CA PHE A 279 -0.88 -23.10 5.89
C PHE A 279 -1.15 -22.60 4.47
N VAL A 280 -0.15 -22.67 3.61
CA VAL A 280 -0.35 -22.52 2.16
C VAL A 280 -1.16 -23.71 1.66
N VAL A 281 -2.09 -23.46 0.74
CA VAL A 281 -2.89 -24.47 0.07
C VAL A 281 -2.30 -24.69 -1.31
N ASP A 282 -1.59 -25.81 -1.49
CA ASP A 282 -0.82 -26.06 -2.72
C ASP A 282 -1.71 -26.30 -3.95
N ASN A 283 -2.78 -27.10 -3.80
CA ASN A 283 -3.73 -27.42 -4.88
C ASN A 283 -5.16 -27.00 -4.49
N PRO A 284 -5.47 -25.69 -4.45
CA PRO A 284 -6.76 -25.21 -3.96
C PRO A 284 -7.94 -25.64 -4.86
N GLU A 285 -7.71 -25.97 -6.13
CA GLU A 285 -8.69 -26.53 -7.07
C GLU A 285 -9.08 -27.98 -6.76
N GLU A 286 -8.21 -28.73 -6.09
CA GLU A 286 -8.42 -30.13 -5.72
C GLU A 286 -9.17 -30.29 -4.38
N LEU A 287 -9.47 -29.18 -3.69
CA LEU A 287 -10.22 -29.21 -2.45
C LEU A 287 -11.64 -29.77 -2.68
N ASN A 288 -11.97 -30.83 -1.95
CA ASN A 288 -13.30 -31.43 -1.95
C ASN A 288 -14.21 -30.88 -0.83
N THR A 289 -13.62 -30.33 0.23
CA THR A 289 -14.33 -29.71 1.35
C THR A 289 -13.47 -28.60 1.97
N LEU A 290 -14.11 -27.66 2.66
CA LEU A 290 -13.42 -26.67 3.49
C LEU A 290 -13.39 -27.19 4.94
N ALA A 291 -12.22 -27.17 5.59
CA ALA A 291 -12.08 -27.66 6.96
C ALA A 291 -12.81 -26.74 7.96
N PRO A 292 -13.68 -27.28 8.86
CA PRO A 292 -14.43 -26.48 9.81
C PRO A 292 -13.55 -25.61 10.71
N GLY A 293 -14.06 -24.42 11.06
CA GLY A 293 -13.37 -23.47 11.94
C GLY A 293 -12.15 -22.81 11.29
N ARG A 294 -12.09 -22.79 9.96
CA ARG A 294 -11.02 -22.15 9.20
C ARG A 294 -11.54 -21.05 8.28
N ILE A 295 -10.61 -20.16 7.96
CA ILE A 295 -10.74 -19.16 6.90
C ILE A 295 -9.77 -19.54 5.80
N TYR A 296 -10.20 -19.40 4.55
CA TYR A 296 -9.38 -19.52 3.35
C TYR A 296 -9.30 -18.15 2.70
N LYS A 297 -8.08 -17.71 2.38
CA LYS A 297 -7.82 -16.39 1.78
C LYS A 297 -6.87 -16.54 0.60
N ARG A 298 -7.00 -15.66 -0.38
CA ARG A 298 -6.03 -15.52 -1.47
C ARG A 298 -4.96 -14.50 -1.09
N GLY A 299 -3.75 -14.68 -1.61
CA GLY A 299 -2.59 -13.82 -1.39
C GLY A 299 -2.85 -12.39 -1.85
N TYR A 300 -3.33 -12.21 -3.08
CA TYR A 300 -3.76 -10.92 -3.62
C TYR A 300 -5.29 -10.82 -3.53
N SER A 301 -5.78 -10.05 -2.56
CA SER A 301 -7.21 -9.85 -2.36
C SER A 301 -7.48 -8.64 -1.49
N ASP A 302 -8.57 -7.93 -1.80
CA ASP A 302 -9.05 -6.79 -1.03
C ASP A 302 -10.49 -6.99 -0.54
N CYS A 303 -10.89 -6.21 0.47
CA CYS A 303 -12.27 -5.99 0.90
C CYS A 303 -13.08 -7.28 1.14
N SER A 304 -12.42 -8.35 1.59
CA SER A 304 -13.03 -9.68 1.80
C SER A 304 -13.50 -10.41 0.52
N ALA A 305 -13.19 -9.93 -0.69
CA ALA A 305 -13.69 -10.50 -1.95
C ALA A 305 -13.29 -11.98 -2.16
N HIS A 306 -12.18 -12.42 -1.57
CA HIS A 306 -11.65 -13.78 -1.71
C HIS A 306 -11.42 -14.44 -0.34
N VAL A 307 -12.36 -14.25 0.58
CA VAL A 307 -12.33 -14.81 1.93
C VAL A 307 -13.47 -15.80 2.10
N PHE A 308 -13.13 -17.06 2.33
CA PHE A 308 -14.10 -18.16 2.47
C PHE A 308 -14.08 -18.74 3.88
N PHE A 309 -15.26 -19.00 4.44
CA PHE A 309 -15.43 -19.50 5.81
C PHE A 309 -15.91 -20.95 5.78
N SER A 310 -15.55 -21.74 6.79
CA SER A 310 -16.08 -23.09 6.96
C SER A 310 -16.56 -23.35 8.38
N GLY A 311 -17.74 -23.99 8.49
CA GLY A 311 -18.25 -24.55 9.74
C GLY A 311 -18.92 -23.53 10.67
N ARG A 312 -19.50 -22.46 10.13
CA ARG A 312 -20.21 -21.43 10.87
C ARG A 312 -21.63 -21.30 10.28
N PRO A 313 -22.66 -21.92 10.88
CA PRO A 313 -24.02 -21.97 10.32
C PRO A 313 -24.66 -20.61 10.03
N ASP A 314 -24.18 -19.54 10.69
CA ASP A 314 -24.53 -18.14 10.48
C ASP A 314 -23.89 -17.53 9.22
N LEU A 315 -22.72 -18.01 8.82
CA LEU A 315 -21.95 -17.56 7.66
C LEU A 315 -22.09 -18.50 6.44
N ASP A 316 -22.37 -19.79 6.68
CA ASP A 316 -22.54 -20.84 5.67
C ASP A 316 -23.74 -20.59 4.74
N LYS A 317 -24.64 -19.65 5.10
CA LYS A 317 -25.77 -19.21 4.25
C LYS A 317 -25.37 -18.22 3.16
N LYS A 318 -24.11 -17.77 3.11
CA LYS A 318 -23.58 -16.91 2.06
C LYS A 318 -22.81 -17.75 1.04
N SER A 319 -22.81 -17.31 -0.23
CA SER A 319 -22.05 -17.96 -1.32
C SER A 319 -20.54 -18.12 -1.03
N MET A 320 -20.01 -17.41 -0.04
CA MET A 320 -18.62 -17.47 0.41
C MET A 320 -18.32 -18.62 1.40
N GLY A 321 -19.28 -19.52 1.65
CA GLY A 321 -19.10 -20.69 2.53
C GLY A 321 -18.88 -22.03 1.82
N THR A 322 -18.91 -22.08 0.48
CA THR A 322 -18.85 -23.35 -0.27
C THR A 322 -17.50 -23.58 -0.94
N VAL A 323 -17.10 -24.86 -1.04
CA VAL A 323 -15.88 -25.25 -1.75
C VAL A 323 -16.00 -25.01 -3.26
N GLU A 324 -17.20 -25.08 -3.82
CA GLU A 324 -17.47 -24.76 -5.23
C GLU A 324 -17.17 -23.29 -5.54
N ALA A 325 -17.59 -22.38 -4.66
CA ALA A 325 -17.33 -20.95 -4.83
C ALA A 325 -15.83 -20.64 -4.70
N MET A 326 -15.14 -21.27 -3.75
CA MET A 326 -13.69 -21.16 -3.64
C MET A 326 -13.00 -21.66 -4.91
N ARG A 327 -13.34 -22.85 -5.41
CA ARG A 327 -12.77 -23.41 -6.66
C ARG A 327 -13.04 -22.52 -7.88
N ALA A 328 -14.22 -21.91 -7.96
CA ALA A 328 -14.52 -20.94 -9.00
C ALA A 328 -13.61 -19.70 -8.90
N ALA A 329 -13.40 -19.16 -7.69
CA ALA A 329 -12.49 -18.04 -7.46
C ALA A 329 -11.02 -18.39 -7.74
N VAL A 330 -10.59 -19.63 -7.46
CA VAL A 330 -9.27 -20.16 -7.83
C VAL A 330 -9.10 -20.12 -9.35
N LYS A 331 -10.06 -20.68 -10.09
CA LYS A 331 -10.03 -20.71 -11.56
C LYS A 331 -9.97 -19.31 -12.16
N VAL A 332 -10.82 -18.39 -11.70
CA VAL A 332 -10.81 -16.99 -12.15
C VAL A 332 -9.45 -16.35 -11.87
N GLY A 333 -8.87 -16.57 -10.68
CA GLY A 333 -7.53 -16.09 -10.36
C GLY A 333 -6.45 -16.65 -11.30
N GLN A 334 -6.48 -17.94 -11.61
CA GLN A 334 -5.54 -18.57 -12.53
C GLN A 334 -5.65 -17.99 -13.95
N GLU A 335 -6.87 -17.74 -14.43
CA GLU A 335 -7.12 -17.14 -15.74
C GLU A 335 -6.68 -15.66 -15.78
N SER A 336 -7.01 -14.89 -14.74
CA SER A 336 -6.66 -13.46 -14.60
C SER A 336 -5.16 -13.20 -14.54
N TYR A 337 -4.40 -14.07 -13.87
CA TYR A 337 -2.95 -13.93 -13.68
C TYR A 337 -2.14 -14.72 -14.72
N ALA A 338 -2.80 -15.34 -15.71
CA ALA A 338 -2.11 -16.10 -16.74
C ALA A 338 -1.16 -15.20 -17.55
N GLY A 339 0.15 -15.50 -17.49
CA GLY A 339 1.18 -14.75 -18.20
C GLY A 339 1.62 -13.45 -17.51
N VAL A 340 1.19 -13.20 -16.27
CA VAL A 340 1.62 -12.04 -15.48
C VAL A 340 2.98 -12.34 -14.84
N ASP A 341 3.99 -11.51 -15.09
CA ASP A 341 5.33 -11.66 -14.49
C ASP A 341 5.93 -10.34 -13.97
N GLY A 342 5.59 -9.21 -14.60
CA GLY A 342 6.21 -7.92 -14.29
C GLY A 342 7.75 -7.91 -14.37
N GLY A 343 8.39 -8.85 -15.07
CA GLY A 343 9.86 -8.98 -15.07
C GLY A 343 10.50 -9.49 -13.77
N LEU A 344 9.70 -9.94 -12.79
CA LEU A 344 10.18 -10.57 -11.54
C LEU A 344 9.96 -12.09 -11.51
N GLY A 345 9.46 -12.67 -12.60
CA GLY A 345 9.03 -14.06 -12.68
C GLY A 345 7.51 -14.19 -12.51
N ALA A 346 6.97 -15.38 -12.74
CA ALA A 346 5.53 -15.60 -12.75
C ALA A 346 4.86 -15.18 -11.43
N ILE A 347 3.88 -14.27 -11.51
CA ILE A 347 3.09 -13.82 -10.37
C ILE A 347 1.85 -14.69 -10.29
N VAL A 348 1.83 -15.59 -9.31
CA VAL A 348 0.73 -16.53 -9.12
C VAL A 348 0.02 -16.24 -7.80
N PRO A 349 -1.31 -16.00 -7.81
CA PRO A 349 -2.05 -15.80 -6.57
C PRO A 349 -2.13 -17.11 -5.80
N GLN A 350 -1.37 -17.18 -4.71
CA GLN A 350 -1.39 -18.33 -3.81
C GLN A 350 -2.58 -18.26 -2.85
N TRP A 351 -3.01 -19.41 -2.35
CA TRP A 351 -4.08 -19.52 -1.34
C TRP A 351 -3.49 -19.99 -0.03
N PHE A 352 -4.09 -19.55 1.07
CA PHE A 352 -3.72 -20.02 2.41
C PHE A 352 -4.95 -20.20 3.28
N THR A 353 -4.77 -20.94 4.36
CA THR A 353 -5.78 -21.16 5.38
C THR A 353 -5.23 -20.89 6.77
N MET A 354 -6.10 -20.40 7.65
CA MET A 354 -5.80 -20.11 9.05
C MET A 354 -7.01 -20.43 9.93
N PRO A 355 -6.82 -20.65 11.25
CA PRO A 355 -7.91 -20.71 12.20
C PRO A 355 -8.80 -19.48 12.13
N TYR A 356 -10.11 -19.69 12.22
CA TYR A 356 -11.06 -18.61 12.41
C TYR A 356 -10.92 -18.04 13.83
N LEU A 357 -10.79 -16.72 13.95
CA LEU A 357 -10.60 -16.03 15.22
C LEU A 357 -11.92 -15.34 15.63
N ASP A 358 -12.74 -16.00 16.46
CA ASP A 358 -14.04 -15.48 16.92
C ASP A 358 -13.97 -14.07 17.52
N SER A 359 -12.85 -13.76 18.20
CA SER A 359 -12.61 -12.48 18.87
C SER A 359 -12.52 -11.29 17.92
N VAL A 360 -12.10 -11.50 16.67
CA VAL A 360 -12.03 -10.44 15.65
C VAL A 360 -13.44 -9.98 15.29
N ASN A 361 -14.36 -10.92 15.04
CA ASN A 361 -15.73 -10.58 14.63
C ASN A 361 -16.64 -10.19 15.79
N ASN A 362 -16.42 -10.72 16.99
CA ASN A 362 -17.39 -10.60 18.09
C ASN A 362 -16.98 -9.67 19.23
N LYS A 363 -15.70 -9.24 19.31
CA LYS A 363 -15.23 -8.46 20.49
C LYS A 363 -14.31 -7.29 20.16
N PHE A 364 -13.16 -7.52 19.54
CA PHE A 364 -12.11 -6.49 19.42
C PHE A 364 -12.07 -5.81 18.05
N GLY A 365 -12.62 -6.43 17.01
CA GLY A 365 -12.29 -6.05 15.65
C GLY A 365 -10.83 -6.36 15.31
N GLU A 366 -10.33 -5.66 14.30
CA GLU A 366 -8.91 -5.59 13.97
C GLU A 366 -8.33 -4.29 14.56
N LEU A 367 -7.19 -4.38 15.25
CA LEU A 367 -6.46 -3.21 15.72
C LEU A 367 -5.49 -2.76 14.63
N ARG A 368 -5.71 -1.58 14.06
CA ARG A 368 -4.88 -0.99 13.02
C ARG A 368 -3.88 -0.02 13.64
N VAL A 369 -2.60 -0.37 13.57
CA VAL A 369 -1.50 0.41 14.13
C VAL A 369 -0.80 1.13 12.98
N ILE A 370 -0.79 2.45 13.02
CA ILE A 370 -0.07 3.26 12.04
C ILE A 370 1.31 3.61 12.59
N PHE A 371 2.32 3.39 11.76
CA PHE A 371 3.69 3.77 11.98
C PHE A 371 4.12 4.81 10.97
N VAL A 372 4.82 5.84 11.44
CA VAL A 372 5.54 6.79 10.60
C VAL A 372 6.95 6.94 11.13
N SER A 373 7.93 6.84 10.25
CA SER A 373 9.35 6.82 10.64
C SER A 373 9.66 5.74 11.69
N GLY A 374 8.97 4.60 11.64
CA GLY A 374 9.08 3.50 12.61
C GLY A 374 8.55 3.80 14.02
N LYS A 375 7.74 4.85 14.21
CA LYS A 375 7.08 5.16 15.49
C LYS A 375 5.57 4.97 15.37
N VAL A 376 4.96 4.35 16.38
CA VAL A 376 3.49 4.30 16.50
C VAL A 376 2.97 5.72 16.58
N THR A 377 2.14 6.12 15.62
CA THR A 377 1.46 7.42 15.61
C THR A 377 0.06 7.31 16.17
N HIS A 378 -0.69 6.28 15.75
CA HIS A 378 -2.00 5.99 16.31
C HIS A 378 -2.32 4.49 16.29
N THR A 379 -3.31 4.10 17.09
CA THR A 379 -3.97 2.80 16.99
C THR A 379 -5.48 2.98 17.02
N THR A 380 -6.15 2.37 16.06
CA THR A 380 -7.61 2.34 15.96
C THR A 380 -8.12 0.91 15.94
N ALA A 381 -9.27 0.67 16.55
CA ALA A 381 -10.00 -0.59 16.39
C ALA A 381 -11.05 -0.44 15.30
N THR A 382 -11.05 -1.38 14.36
CA THR A 382 -12.05 -1.45 13.30
C THR A 382 -12.91 -2.68 13.49
N THR A 383 -14.19 -2.48 13.77
CA THR A 383 -15.16 -3.58 13.87
C THR A 383 -16.00 -3.64 12.59
N GLY A 384 -16.09 -4.82 11.99
CA GLY A 384 -17.09 -5.07 10.97
C GLY A 384 -18.47 -5.16 11.63
N LEU A 385 -19.47 -4.45 11.12
CA LEU A 385 -20.84 -4.80 11.43
C LEU A 385 -21.10 -6.19 10.84
N GLY A 386 -21.89 -7.04 11.51
CA GLY A 386 -22.13 -8.46 11.18
C GLY A 386 -22.65 -8.80 9.76
N PHE A 387 -22.57 -7.88 8.81
CA PHE A 387 -22.76 -8.08 7.39
C PHE A 387 -21.41 -8.22 6.70
N ILE A 388 -20.99 -9.47 6.48
CA ILE A 388 -19.96 -9.85 5.48
C ILE A 388 -20.46 -9.52 4.05
N GLY A 389 -20.54 -8.25 3.73
CA GLY A 389 -20.58 -7.69 2.38
C GLY A 389 -19.53 -6.58 2.36
N CYS A 390 -18.90 -6.34 1.21
CA CYS A 390 -18.03 -5.19 1.02
C CYS A 390 -18.81 -3.91 1.36
N SER A 391 -18.69 -3.41 2.59
CA SER A 391 -19.13 -2.07 2.97
C SER A 391 -18.65 -1.77 4.38
N GLU A 392 -17.56 -1.02 4.41
CA GLU A 392 -17.27 0.01 5.40
C GLU A 392 -16.97 -0.51 6.81
N VAL A 393 -15.70 -0.40 7.19
CA VAL A 393 -15.40 -0.05 8.57
C VAL A 393 -16.30 1.13 8.92
N ARG A 394 -17.21 0.98 9.89
CA ARG A 394 -18.14 2.07 10.28
C ARG A 394 -17.80 2.69 11.62
N ASN A 395 -17.18 1.88 12.49
CA ASN A 395 -16.77 2.31 13.81
C ASN A 395 -15.25 2.19 13.91
N VAL A 396 -14.63 3.32 14.16
CA VAL A 396 -13.20 3.45 14.42
C VAL A 396 -13.07 3.97 15.84
N THR A 397 -12.58 3.13 16.73
CA THR A 397 -12.43 3.49 18.13
C THR A 397 -10.94 3.66 18.45
N PRO A 398 -10.47 4.86 18.85
CA PRO A 398 -9.12 5.01 19.37
C PRO A 398 -8.83 4.00 20.49
N LEU A 399 -7.65 3.39 20.50
CA LEU A 399 -7.31 2.31 21.43
C LEU A 399 -7.63 2.64 22.90
N HIS A 400 -7.29 3.85 23.35
CA HIS A 400 -7.53 4.29 24.74
C HIS A 400 -9.03 4.32 25.13
N LYS A 401 -9.94 4.53 24.16
CA LYS A 401 -11.39 4.45 24.41
C LYS A 401 -11.84 3.00 24.45
N LEU A 402 -11.37 2.20 23.49
CA LEU A 402 -11.69 0.78 23.38
C LEU A 402 -11.33 0.00 24.67
N MET A 403 -10.18 0.31 25.26
CA MET A 403 -9.72 -0.36 26.49
C MET A 403 -10.67 -0.17 27.67
N ASN A 404 -11.38 0.95 27.73
CA ASN A 404 -12.37 1.21 28.78
C ASN A 404 -13.72 0.55 28.47
N GLU A 405 -14.04 0.31 27.20
CA GLU A 405 -15.31 -0.29 26.75
C GLU A 405 -15.30 -1.82 26.80
N LEU A 406 -14.14 -2.45 26.62
CA LEU A 406 -14.00 -3.90 26.50
C LEU A 406 -13.88 -4.67 27.81
N SER A 407 -13.78 -3.96 28.92
CA SER A 407 -13.59 -4.55 30.23
C SER A 407 -14.96 -4.78 30.89
N ASP A 408 -15.37 -6.05 31.03
CA ASP A 408 -16.61 -6.43 31.74
C ASP A 408 -16.57 -5.99 33.23
N GLU A 409 -15.38 -5.75 33.76
CA GLU A 409 -15.07 -5.06 35.01
C GLU A 409 -14.16 -3.87 34.71
N PRO A 410 -14.30 -2.70 35.34
CA PRO A 410 -13.45 -1.54 35.06
C PRO A 410 -11.98 -1.88 35.28
N MET A 411 -11.21 -1.92 34.19
CA MET A 411 -9.76 -2.09 34.25
C MET A 411 -9.16 -0.87 34.96
N ASN A 412 -8.25 -1.08 35.91
CA ASN A 412 -7.59 0.07 36.52
C ASN A 412 -6.59 0.68 35.52
N VAL A 413 -6.26 1.96 35.72
CA VAL A 413 -5.40 2.72 34.79
C VAL A 413 -4.05 2.05 34.55
N TRP A 414 -3.49 1.37 35.55
CA TRP A 414 -2.19 0.70 35.45
C TRP A 414 -2.24 -0.55 34.59
N GLU A 415 -3.29 -1.36 34.73
CA GLU A 415 -3.53 -2.53 33.89
C GLU A 415 -3.76 -2.13 32.44
N ALA A 416 -4.50 -1.05 32.22
CA ALA A 416 -4.74 -0.51 30.90
C ALA A 416 -3.44 -0.01 30.25
N GLU A 417 -2.63 0.73 31.00
CA GLU A 417 -1.35 1.21 30.51
C GLU A 417 -0.37 0.06 30.21
N GLU A 418 -0.33 -0.96 31.05
CA GLU A 418 0.51 -2.14 30.84
C GLU A 418 0.04 -2.99 29.64
N ALA A 419 -1.28 -3.12 29.43
CA ALA A 419 -1.81 -3.77 28.23
C ALA A 419 -1.51 -2.96 26.95
N ARG A 420 -1.63 -1.62 27.00
CA ARG A 420 -1.22 -0.73 25.90
C ARG A 420 0.26 -0.90 25.59
N ARG A 421 1.13 -0.87 26.61
CA ARG A 421 2.58 -1.03 26.46
C ARG A 421 2.95 -2.37 25.83
N ARG A 422 2.33 -3.48 26.26
CA ARG A 422 2.56 -4.81 25.68
C ARG A 422 2.11 -4.90 24.23
N PHE A 423 0.98 -4.29 23.89
CA PHE A 423 0.49 -4.22 22.52
C PHE A 423 1.43 -3.40 21.62
N GLU A 424 1.84 -2.21 22.04
CA GLU A 424 2.77 -1.36 21.29
C GLU A 424 4.14 -2.03 21.13
N GLN A 425 4.61 -2.75 22.16
CA GLN A 425 5.83 -3.56 22.05
C GLN A 425 5.68 -4.64 21.00
N PHE A 426 4.59 -5.42 21.02
CA PHE A 426 4.33 -6.44 20.00
C PHE A 426 4.33 -5.83 18.60
N ALA A 427 3.58 -4.75 18.38
CA ALA A 427 3.51 -4.09 17.07
C ALA A 427 4.88 -3.59 16.61
N THR A 428 5.68 -3.02 17.52
CA THR A 428 7.02 -2.50 17.25
C THR A 428 8.00 -3.62 16.92
N ASP A 429 8.01 -4.71 17.71
CA ASP A 429 8.84 -5.90 17.47
C ASP A 429 8.53 -6.51 16.11
N MET A 430 7.24 -6.62 15.78
CA MET A 430 6.80 -7.11 14.48
C MET A 430 7.27 -6.21 13.33
N LEU A 431 7.12 -4.89 13.43
CA LEU A 431 7.58 -3.95 12.40
C LEU A 431 9.09 -4.03 12.19
N ILE A 432 9.88 -3.98 13.27
CA ILE A 432 11.34 -4.01 13.22
C ILE A 432 11.81 -5.33 12.60
N GLY A 433 11.31 -6.47 13.09
CA GLY A 433 11.71 -7.76 12.55
C GLY A 433 11.32 -7.93 11.07
N LEU A 434 10.18 -7.39 10.65
CA LEU A 434 9.81 -7.36 9.24
C LEU A 434 10.82 -6.53 8.44
N ILE A 435 11.10 -5.28 8.84
CA ILE A 435 12.10 -4.42 8.18
C ILE A 435 13.42 -5.18 8.04
N GLU A 436 13.94 -5.76 9.12
CA GLU A 436 15.22 -6.46 9.10
C GLU A 436 15.25 -7.65 8.12
N ILE A 437 14.19 -8.48 8.11
CA ILE A 437 14.09 -9.60 7.17
C ILE A 437 14.07 -9.10 5.73
N ARG A 438 13.26 -8.06 5.44
CA ARG A 438 13.12 -7.49 4.09
C ARG A 438 14.43 -6.91 3.61
N GLU A 439 15.07 -6.05 4.39
CA GLU A 439 16.32 -5.40 3.99
C GLU A 439 17.48 -6.39 3.84
N LYS A 440 17.50 -7.43 4.68
CA LYS A 440 18.46 -8.52 4.54
C LYS A 440 18.25 -9.31 3.25
N ARG A 441 16.99 -9.56 2.85
CA ARG A 441 16.64 -10.29 1.63
C ARG A 441 16.88 -9.45 0.38
N ASP A 442 16.38 -8.23 0.39
CA ASP A 442 16.27 -7.35 -0.78
C ASP A 442 17.49 -6.43 -0.96
N LYS A 443 18.40 -6.39 0.03
CA LYS A 443 19.66 -5.61 0.03
C LYS A 443 19.46 -4.12 -0.17
N ARG A 444 18.33 -3.58 0.27
CA ARG A 444 17.97 -2.17 0.18
C ARG A 444 17.07 -1.77 1.35
N PRO A 445 16.94 -0.46 1.66
CA PRO A 445 16.05 0.00 2.72
C PRO A 445 14.57 -0.32 2.42
N SER A 446 13.83 -0.80 3.41
CA SER A 446 12.40 -1.12 3.28
C SER A 446 11.53 0.14 3.42
N ASP A 447 10.45 0.20 2.64
CA ASP A 447 9.46 1.27 2.71
C ASP A 447 8.64 1.26 4.00
N LEU A 448 8.58 0.12 4.70
CA LEU A 448 8.01 0.03 6.05
C LEU A 448 8.68 0.97 7.05
N ARG A 449 9.92 1.41 6.78
CA ARG A 449 10.56 2.45 7.59
C ARG A 449 9.79 3.77 7.51
N LEU A 450 9.36 4.15 6.31
CA LEU A 450 8.73 5.44 6.04
C LEU A 450 7.34 5.48 6.64
N PHE A 451 6.58 4.43 6.33
CA PHE A 451 5.17 4.32 6.66
C PHE A 451 4.76 2.84 6.66
N ALA A 452 3.98 2.45 7.67
CA ALA A 452 3.35 1.14 7.70
C ALA A 452 2.02 1.21 8.45
N ARG A 453 1.03 0.43 7.99
CA ARG A 453 -0.12 0.01 8.78
C ARG A 453 0.03 -1.46 9.11
N LEU A 454 -0.07 -1.80 10.39
CA LEU A 454 -0.17 -3.19 10.85
C LEU A 454 -1.59 -3.45 11.32
N ASP A 455 -2.25 -4.44 10.73
CA ASP A 455 -3.56 -4.90 11.21
C ASP A 455 -3.33 -6.10 12.13
N ILE A 456 -3.70 -5.93 13.39
CA ILE A 456 -3.41 -6.88 14.48
C ILE A 456 -4.71 -7.39 15.04
N ALA A 457 -4.94 -8.69 14.90
CA ALA A 457 -6.01 -9.39 15.57
C ALA A 457 -5.67 -9.65 17.03
N VAL A 458 -6.63 -9.42 17.92
CA VAL A 458 -6.56 -9.87 19.32
C VAL A 458 -7.35 -11.17 19.41
N TYR A 459 -6.75 -12.23 19.95
CA TYR A 459 -7.41 -13.53 20.07
C TYR A 459 -7.19 -14.21 21.41
N ARG A 460 -8.17 -15.07 21.76
CA ARG A 460 -8.11 -15.86 22.99
C ARG A 460 -7.45 -17.20 22.70
N HIS A 461 -6.32 -17.45 23.33
CA HIS A 461 -5.62 -18.72 23.24
C HIS A 461 -6.35 -19.81 24.05
N PRO A 462 -6.15 -21.13 23.76
CA PRO A 462 -6.79 -22.20 24.53
C PRO A 462 -6.55 -22.15 26.04
N ASP A 463 -5.42 -21.60 26.50
CA ASP A 463 -5.12 -21.34 27.91
C ASP A 463 -5.92 -20.15 28.52
N GLN A 464 -6.88 -19.61 27.77
CA GLN A 464 -7.75 -18.48 28.13
C GLN A 464 -7.06 -17.11 28.16
N THR A 465 -5.79 -17.00 27.77
CA THR A 465 -5.05 -15.72 27.69
C THR A 465 -5.32 -14.98 26.38
N TRP A 466 -5.20 -13.65 26.40
CA TRP A 466 -5.28 -12.81 25.20
C TRP A 466 -3.91 -12.68 24.55
N ARG A 467 -3.87 -12.81 23.22
CA ARG A 467 -2.66 -12.75 22.41
C ARG A 467 -2.90 -11.93 21.15
N TYR A 468 -1.80 -11.55 20.51
CA TYR A 468 -1.80 -10.71 19.32
C TYR A 468 -1.36 -11.53 18.11
N PHE A 469 -1.96 -11.23 16.96
CA PHE A 469 -1.62 -11.84 15.69
C PHE A 469 -1.60 -10.77 14.60
N LEU A 470 -0.45 -10.58 13.95
CA LEU A 470 -0.35 -9.69 12.80
C LEU A 470 -1.00 -10.35 11.57
N SER A 471 -2.16 -9.82 11.16
CA SER A 471 -2.93 -10.36 10.03
C SER A 471 -2.59 -9.68 8.70
N GLU A 472 -2.24 -8.40 8.72
CA GLU A 472 -1.98 -7.63 7.51
C GLU A 472 -0.94 -6.54 7.72
N VAL A 473 -0.19 -6.27 6.66
CA VAL A 473 0.86 -5.25 6.61
C VAL A 473 0.64 -4.46 5.33
N GLU A 474 0.47 -3.14 5.46
CA GLU A 474 0.31 -2.25 4.32
C GLU A 474 1.33 -1.11 4.39
N ALA A 475 1.86 -0.73 3.23
CA ALA A 475 2.88 0.31 3.10
C ALA A 475 2.58 1.31 1.97
N GLY A 476 1.37 1.28 1.41
CA GLY A 476 0.95 2.08 0.26
C GLY A 476 -0.18 3.05 0.56
N VAL A 477 -0.69 3.70 -0.49
CA VAL A 477 -1.77 4.71 -0.39
C VAL A 477 -3.15 4.12 -0.12
N SER A 478 -3.31 2.80 -0.16
CA SER A 478 -4.56 2.14 0.26
C SER A 478 -4.72 2.05 1.78
N THR A 479 -3.73 2.52 2.55
CA THR A 479 -3.92 2.62 3.99
C THR A 479 -4.89 3.73 4.30
N VAL A 480 -6.11 3.35 4.65
CA VAL A 480 -7.06 4.22 5.35
C VAL A 480 -6.37 4.76 6.61
N LEU A 481 -6.14 6.06 6.64
CA LEU A 481 -5.47 6.83 7.70
C LEU A 481 -6.42 7.21 8.83
N PHE A 482 -7.74 7.09 8.61
CA PHE A 482 -8.80 7.41 9.57
C PHE A 482 -8.75 8.84 10.11
N LEU A 483 -8.32 9.80 9.28
CA LEU A 483 -8.23 11.21 9.58
C LEU A 483 -9.59 11.81 9.95
N ARG A 484 -10.69 11.25 9.45
CA ARG A 484 -12.05 11.68 9.83
C ARG A 484 -12.30 11.59 11.34
N GLU A 485 -11.66 10.64 12.00
CA GLU A 485 -11.81 10.37 13.44
C GLU A 485 -10.77 11.15 14.27
N ASP A 486 -9.79 11.75 13.59
CA ASP A 486 -8.82 12.67 14.17
C ASP A 486 -9.43 14.06 14.36
N THR A 487 -10.44 14.14 15.23
CA THR A 487 -11.16 15.39 15.54
C THR A 487 -10.27 16.54 16.06
N GLN A 488 -9.00 16.27 16.38
CA GLN A 488 -8.02 17.25 16.84
C GLN A 488 -6.93 17.57 15.79
N CYS A 489 -6.99 16.99 14.59
CA CYS A 489 -5.98 17.08 13.53
C CYS A 489 -4.55 16.74 14.03
N LEU A 490 -4.43 15.92 15.08
CA LEU A 490 -3.12 15.56 15.66
C LEU A 490 -2.42 14.51 14.79
N ILE A 491 -3.15 13.51 14.34
CA ILE A 491 -2.69 12.50 13.38
C ILE A 491 -2.35 13.22 12.08
N GLU A 492 -3.22 14.06 11.55
CA GLU A 492 -2.96 14.81 10.31
C GLU A 492 -1.62 15.56 10.38
N ARG A 493 -1.41 16.39 11.41
CA ARG A 493 -0.18 17.19 11.52
C ARG A 493 1.07 16.35 11.70
N VAL A 494 1.03 15.35 12.60
CA VAL A 494 2.21 14.53 12.92
C VAL A 494 2.53 13.58 11.78
N LEU A 495 1.52 12.89 11.26
CA LEU A 495 1.64 11.91 10.18
C LEU A 495 2.11 12.60 8.91
N VAL A 496 1.38 13.64 8.47
CA VAL A 496 1.65 14.26 7.17
C VAL A 496 2.98 15.01 7.18
N SER A 497 3.31 15.72 8.26
CA SER A 497 4.62 16.38 8.34
C SER A 497 5.77 15.36 8.36
N SER A 498 5.64 14.29 9.14
CA SER A 498 6.69 13.26 9.22
C SER A 498 6.83 12.50 7.90
N LEU A 499 5.73 12.25 7.18
CA LEU A 499 5.76 11.67 5.83
C LEU A 499 6.49 12.59 4.85
N CYS A 500 6.20 13.90 4.85
CA CYS A 500 6.90 14.87 4.01
C CYS A 500 8.41 14.88 4.29
N ASP A 501 8.80 14.84 5.57
CA ASP A 501 10.21 14.82 5.99
C ASP A 501 10.91 13.50 5.60
N ASN A 502 10.19 12.38 5.66
CA ASN A 502 10.68 11.07 5.20
C ASN A 502 10.84 11.00 3.68
N PHE A 503 9.86 11.51 2.93
CA PHE A 503 9.92 11.62 1.47
C PHE A 503 11.08 12.50 1.03
N PHE A 504 11.28 13.62 1.73
CA PHE A 504 12.45 14.47 1.57
C PHE A 504 13.75 13.70 1.84
N THR A 505 13.82 12.90 2.90
CA THR A 505 14.98 12.06 3.19
C THR A 505 15.25 11.06 2.05
N LYS A 506 14.23 10.32 1.61
CA LYS A 506 14.34 9.30 0.56
C LYS A 506 14.85 9.90 -0.76
N ALA A 507 14.25 10.98 -1.24
CA ALA A 507 14.70 11.60 -2.47
C ALA A 507 16.09 12.26 -2.34
N ARG A 508 16.44 12.81 -1.17
CA ARG A 508 17.78 13.33 -0.94
C ARG A 508 18.85 12.24 -0.93
N MET A 509 18.55 11.10 -0.29
CA MET A 509 19.43 9.93 -0.33
C MET A 509 19.62 9.48 -1.78
N ARG A 510 18.55 9.49 -2.59
CA ARG A 510 18.65 9.18 -4.03
C ARG A 510 19.56 10.16 -4.78
N ARG A 511 19.31 11.48 -4.67
CA ARG A 511 20.11 12.53 -5.31
C ARG A 511 21.61 12.39 -5.01
N LYS A 512 21.93 11.95 -3.79
CA LYS A 512 23.31 11.74 -3.32
C LYS A 512 23.87 10.36 -3.63
N ASN A 513 23.16 9.53 -4.40
CA ASN A 513 23.48 8.12 -4.68
C ASN A 513 23.71 7.28 -3.41
N LEU A 514 23.01 7.60 -2.31
CA LEU A 514 23.06 6.90 -1.03
C LEU A 514 21.99 5.80 -0.90
N LEU A 515 21.13 5.64 -1.92
CA LEU A 515 20.16 4.53 -2.01
C LEU A 515 20.66 3.36 -2.90
N VAL A 516 21.90 3.42 -3.39
CA VAL A 516 22.48 2.39 -4.29
C VAL A 516 23.23 1.34 -3.49
#